data_AF-A0A946AXZ3-F1
#
_entry.id   AF-A0A946AXZ3-F1
#
_cell.length_a   1.000
_cell.length_b   1.000
_cell.length_c   1.000
_cell.angle_alpha   90.00
_cell.angle_beta   90.00
_cell.angle_gamma   90.00
#
_symmetry.space_group_name_H-M   'P 1'
#
loop_
_entity.id
_entity.type
_entity.pdbx_description
1 polymer ?
#
loop_
_entity_poly.entity_id
_entity_poly.type
_entity_poly.pdbx_seq_one_letter_code
_entity_poly.pdbx_strand_id
1 'polypeptide(L)'
;SPTYNSCGFPWKSYCDKKAIEVKDISLVDGLGPAKKSKLYHKYKTVEDISNAKMSDLTSIDGIGNKTAIKYVQSAKAIHSGTHNIIDKNKIEFPQRKVEIFLDLEGIDPTSVEGEFEQIDYMIGILVRENNAEKYTAFTAKDTKHEKEMLLEFLEFLKNQEDYVIYHYHNYEKSHMTKMMEKYEIDNATQNLLLNNLIDIHKVATDSVVFPTYGNGLKQIAPYLGFEWRQNDVSATESIAMYFDYVKDPIGNETNLQKIIDYNEDDCVATRVIKDWLASIAAEA
;
A
#
# COMPACT_ATOMS: atom_id res chain seq x y z
N SER A 1 3.41 2.48 -28.91
CA SER A 1 2.43 1.53 -28.33
C SER A 1 2.03 2.06 -26.95
N PRO A 2 0.74 2.00 -26.56
CA PRO A 2 0.26 2.51 -25.27
C PRO A 2 0.97 1.77 -24.13
N THR A 3 1.47 2.48 -23.12
CA THR A 3 2.22 1.86 -22.02
C THR A 3 1.57 2.24 -20.69
N TYR A 4 1.21 1.24 -19.90
CA TYR A 4 0.53 1.43 -18.62
C TYR A 4 1.44 2.20 -17.65
N ASN A 5 0.86 3.13 -16.91
CA ASN A 5 1.54 4.03 -15.97
C ASN A 5 2.69 4.86 -16.57
N SER A 6 2.76 5.06 -17.89
CA SER A 6 3.88 5.81 -18.51
C SER A 6 3.57 7.26 -18.87
N CYS A 7 2.30 7.62 -18.99
CA CYS A 7 1.90 8.97 -19.39
C CYS A 7 1.65 9.86 -18.17
N GLY A 8 2.08 11.11 -18.25
CA GLY A 8 1.75 12.14 -17.26
C GLY A 8 0.34 12.72 -17.45
N PHE A 9 -0.06 13.58 -16.54
CA PHE A 9 -1.28 14.39 -16.67
C PHE A 9 -1.21 15.29 -17.92
N PRO A 10 -2.32 15.48 -18.69
CA PRO A 10 -3.66 14.92 -18.49
C PRO A 10 -3.91 13.58 -19.21
N TRP A 11 -2.90 13.00 -19.87
CA TRP A 11 -3.07 11.83 -20.76
C TRP A 11 -3.01 10.48 -20.05
N LYS A 12 -2.64 10.44 -18.77
CA LYS A 12 -2.48 9.22 -17.97
C LYS A 12 -3.66 8.25 -18.13
N SER A 13 -4.88 8.70 -17.82
CA SER A 13 -6.07 7.86 -17.86
C SER A 13 -6.36 7.32 -19.28
N TYR A 14 -6.09 8.11 -20.31
CA TYR A 14 -6.25 7.68 -21.70
C TYR A 14 -5.22 6.60 -22.09
N CYS A 15 -3.94 6.82 -21.77
CA CYS A 15 -2.87 5.85 -22.05
C CYS A 15 -3.09 4.53 -21.32
N ASP A 16 -3.46 4.59 -20.04
CA ASP A 16 -3.71 3.41 -19.20
C ASP A 16 -4.90 2.63 -19.75
N LYS A 17 -6.00 3.31 -20.09
CA LYS A 17 -7.16 2.69 -20.74
C LYS A 17 -6.76 2.00 -22.05
N LYS A 18 -5.96 2.65 -22.89
CA LYS A 18 -5.50 2.06 -24.16
C LYS A 18 -4.58 0.85 -23.93
N ALA A 19 -3.71 0.88 -22.93
CA ALA A 19 -2.85 -0.26 -22.60
C ALA A 19 -3.67 -1.47 -22.12
N ILE A 20 -4.71 -1.22 -21.30
CA ILE A 20 -5.67 -2.23 -20.84
C ILE A 20 -6.46 -2.82 -22.01
N GLU A 21 -7.02 -1.97 -22.89
CA GLU A 21 -7.81 -2.39 -24.06
C GLU A 21 -7.05 -3.35 -24.98
N VAL A 22 -5.75 -3.09 -25.19
CA VAL A 22 -4.89 -3.92 -26.06
C VAL A 22 -4.15 -5.03 -25.30
N LYS A 23 -4.44 -5.21 -24.00
CA LYS A 23 -3.78 -6.16 -23.10
C LYS A 23 -2.25 -6.06 -23.17
N ASP A 24 -1.72 -4.85 -23.21
CA ASP A 24 -0.30 -4.58 -23.48
C ASP A 24 0.64 -5.26 -22.47
N ILE A 25 1.85 -5.68 -22.89
CA ILE A 25 2.83 -6.30 -21.97
C ILE A 25 3.18 -5.46 -20.73
N SER A 26 3.00 -4.13 -20.80
CA SER A 26 3.29 -3.23 -19.67
C SER A 26 2.30 -3.30 -18.52
N LEU A 27 1.20 -4.06 -18.66
CA LEU A 27 0.31 -4.38 -17.55
C LEU A 27 0.95 -5.32 -16.52
N VAL A 28 2.01 -6.05 -16.90
CA VAL A 28 2.76 -6.91 -16.00
C VAL A 28 3.63 -6.04 -15.08
N ASP A 29 3.49 -6.22 -13.76
CA ASP A 29 4.22 -5.42 -12.78
C ASP A 29 5.73 -5.45 -13.01
N GLY A 30 6.37 -4.28 -13.00
CA GLY A 30 7.80 -4.09 -13.27
C GLY A 30 8.22 -4.10 -14.75
N LEU A 31 7.32 -4.44 -15.70
CA LEU A 31 7.56 -4.37 -17.15
C LEU A 31 7.29 -2.96 -17.73
N GLY A 32 8.03 -1.97 -17.22
CA GLY A 32 7.94 -0.58 -17.67
C GLY A 32 8.45 -0.33 -19.11
N PRO A 33 8.37 0.93 -19.59
CA PRO A 33 8.68 1.32 -20.98
C PRO A 33 10.02 0.81 -21.51
N ALA A 34 11.06 0.85 -20.68
CA ALA A 34 12.43 0.45 -21.06
C ALA A 34 12.58 -1.05 -21.32
N LYS A 35 11.89 -1.91 -20.56
CA LYS A 35 11.92 -3.36 -20.77
C LYS A 35 10.99 -3.75 -21.91
N LYS A 36 9.83 -3.08 -21.96
CA LYS A 36 8.88 -3.23 -23.06
C LYS A 36 9.53 -2.96 -24.41
N SER A 37 10.24 -1.85 -24.60
CA SER A 37 10.85 -1.51 -25.89
C SER A 37 11.78 -2.62 -26.42
N LYS A 38 12.46 -3.33 -25.52
CA LYS A 38 13.33 -4.46 -25.86
C LYS A 38 12.57 -5.74 -26.20
N LEU A 39 11.40 -5.97 -25.62
CA LEU A 39 10.59 -7.19 -25.84
C LEU A 39 9.51 -7.06 -26.91
N TYR A 40 9.08 -5.83 -27.23
CA TYR A 40 7.86 -5.55 -28.01
C TYR A 40 7.90 -6.06 -29.46
N HIS A 41 9.10 -6.31 -29.99
CA HIS A 41 9.28 -6.91 -31.30
C HIS A 41 8.79 -8.37 -31.36
N LYS A 42 8.74 -9.06 -30.22
CA LYS A 42 8.36 -10.48 -30.09
C LYS A 42 7.10 -10.69 -29.26
N TYR A 43 6.95 -9.95 -28.16
CA TYR A 43 5.84 -10.09 -27.22
C TYR A 43 5.09 -8.77 -27.11
N LYS A 44 3.80 -8.75 -27.40
CA LYS A 44 2.98 -7.53 -27.47
C LYS A 44 1.91 -7.47 -26.38
N THR A 45 1.48 -8.63 -25.89
CA THR A 45 0.38 -8.76 -24.94
C THR A 45 0.76 -9.49 -23.65
N VAL A 46 -0.04 -9.33 -22.60
CA VAL A 46 0.10 -10.10 -21.35
C VAL A 46 0.10 -11.61 -21.64
N GLU A 47 -0.75 -12.08 -22.55
CA GLU A 47 -0.80 -13.49 -22.96
C GLU A 47 0.53 -13.96 -23.56
N ASP A 48 1.16 -13.11 -24.38
CA ASP A 48 2.49 -13.39 -24.94
C ASP A 48 3.53 -13.59 -23.83
N ILE A 49 3.52 -12.75 -22.80
CA ILE A 49 4.44 -12.88 -21.64
C ILE A 49 4.12 -14.12 -20.82
N SER A 50 2.85 -14.47 -20.65
CA SER A 50 2.42 -15.66 -19.90
C SER A 50 2.98 -16.97 -20.49
N ASN A 51 3.26 -16.96 -21.80
CA ASN A 51 3.81 -18.07 -22.58
C ASN A 51 5.26 -17.84 -23.05
N ALA A 52 5.90 -16.77 -22.57
CA ALA A 52 7.24 -16.40 -23.02
C ALA A 52 8.28 -17.44 -22.61
N LYS A 53 9.27 -17.68 -23.48
CA LYS A 53 10.41 -18.52 -23.13
C LYS A 53 11.30 -17.76 -22.14
N MET A 54 11.67 -18.42 -21.05
CA MET A 54 12.56 -17.85 -20.04
C MET A 54 13.86 -17.29 -20.65
N SER A 55 14.45 -17.99 -21.61
CA SER A 55 15.67 -17.56 -22.31
C SER A 55 15.51 -16.22 -23.03
N ASP A 56 14.33 -15.94 -23.58
CA ASP A 56 14.07 -14.66 -24.25
C ASP A 56 14.04 -13.52 -23.22
N LEU A 57 13.35 -13.73 -22.09
CA LEU A 57 13.27 -12.74 -21.03
C LEU A 57 14.64 -12.48 -20.39
N THR A 58 15.40 -13.53 -20.07
CA THR A 58 16.69 -13.40 -19.37
C THR A 58 17.83 -12.91 -20.25
N SER A 59 17.64 -12.90 -21.59
CA SER A 59 18.59 -12.27 -22.52
C SER A 59 18.55 -10.74 -22.47
N ILE A 60 17.51 -10.17 -21.87
CA ILE A 60 17.36 -8.73 -21.73
C ILE A 60 18.09 -8.26 -20.48
N ASP A 61 19.05 -7.37 -20.68
CA ASP A 61 19.75 -6.72 -19.56
C ASP A 61 18.77 -6.06 -18.58
N GLY A 62 18.97 -6.33 -17.28
CA GLY A 62 18.07 -5.96 -16.19
C GLY A 62 16.94 -6.97 -15.89
N ILE A 63 16.84 -8.09 -16.61
CA ILE A 63 15.89 -9.18 -16.32
C ILE A 63 16.66 -10.45 -15.92
N GLY A 64 16.85 -10.65 -14.62
CA GLY A 64 17.38 -11.91 -14.10
C GLY A 64 16.31 -13.01 -14.04
N ASN A 65 16.74 -14.25 -13.73
CA ASN A 65 15.84 -15.41 -13.62
C ASN A 65 14.63 -15.15 -12.70
N LYS A 66 14.86 -14.58 -11.51
CA LYS A 66 13.79 -14.25 -10.55
C LYS A 66 12.75 -13.28 -11.15
N THR A 67 13.24 -12.23 -11.82
CA THR A 67 12.38 -11.23 -12.47
C THR A 67 11.59 -11.82 -13.63
N ALA A 68 12.22 -12.66 -14.45
CA ALA A 68 11.55 -13.34 -15.55
C ALA A 68 10.44 -14.29 -15.03
N ILE A 69 10.70 -15.04 -13.94
CA ILE A 69 9.68 -15.89 -13.29
C ILE A 69 8.51 -15.02 -12.82
N LYS A 70 8.80 -13.90 -12.13
CA LYS A 70 7.76 -12.96 -11.66
C LYS A 70 6.92 -12.43 -12.82
N TYR A 71 7.52 -12.07 -13.96
CA TYR A 71 6.78 -11.59 -15.13
C TYR A 71 5.86 -12.66 -15.70
N VAL A 72 6.36 -13.88 -15.89
CA VAL A 72 5.54 -14.98 -16.43
C VAL A 72 4.39 -15.30 -15.47
N GLN A 73 4.63 -15.37 -14.16
CA GLN A 73 3.58 -15.66 -13.18
C GLN A 73 2.54 -14.54 -13.09
N SER A 74 2.97 -13.28 -13.04
CA SER A 74 2.06 -12.12 -13.02
C SER A 74 1.24 -12.06 -14.32
N ALA A 75 1.87 -12.30 -15.47
CA ALA A 75 1.17 -12.37 -16.74
C ALA A 75 0.14 -13.50 -16.79
N LYS A 76 0.45 -14.67 -16.23
CA LYS A 76 -0.52 -15.78 -16.11
C LYS A 76 -1.72 -15.40 -15.26
N ALA A 77 -1.50 -14.79 -14.09
CA ALA A 77 -2.58 -14.35 -13.21
C ALA A 77 -3.46 -13.29 -13.89
N ILE A 78 -2.86 -12.26 -14.49
CA ILE A 78 -3.59 -11.21 -15.21
C ILE A 78 -4.38 -11.81 -16.39
N HIS A 79 -3.78 -12.72 -17.15
CA HIS A 79 -4.43 -13.35 -18.30
C HIS A 79 -5.61 -14.25 -17.89
N SER A 80 -5.47 -15.02 -16.81
CA SER A 80 -6.55 -15.89 -16.29
C SER A 80 -7.61 -15.13 -15.51
N GLY A 81 -7.33 -13.90 -15.05
CA GLY A 81 -8.20 -13.13 -14.18
C GLY A 81 -8.30 -13.68 -12.75
N THR A 82 -7.38 -14.56 -12.34
CA THR A 82 -7.36 -15.13 -10.98
C THR A 82 -5.95 -15.20 -10.41
N HIS A 83 -5.89 -15.14 -9.09
CA HIS A 83 -4.66 -15.27 -8.31
C HIS A 83 -4.05 -16.68 -8.40
N ASN A 84 -2.74 -16.75 -8.17
CA ASN A 84 -2.01 -18.01 -7.99
C ASN A 84 -1.29 -18.00 -6.64
N ILE A 85 -1.51 -19.03 -5.84
CA ILE A 85 -0.80 -19.20 -4.57
C ILE A 85 0.56 -19.85 -4.88
N ILE A 86 1.65 -19.17 -4.53
CA ILE A 86 3.03 -19.61 -4.80
C ILE A 86 3.69 -20.26 -3.59
N ASP A 87 3.36 -19.83 -2.37
CA ASP A 87 3.85 -20.44 -1.12
C ASP A 87 2.92 -20.12 0.05
N LYS A 88 2.06 -21.08 0.43
CA LYS A 88 1.16 -20.93 1.58
C LYS A 88 1.92 -20.78 2.91
N ASN A 89 3.11 -21.35 3.02
CA ASN A 89 3.89 -21.30 4.27
C ASN A 89 4.47 -19.89 4.53
N LYS A 90 4.35 -18.96 3.58
CA LYS A 90 4.68 -17.54 3.81
C LYS A 90 3.56 -16.77 4.49
N ILE A 91 2.37 -17.35 4.60
CA ILE A 91 1.23 -16.76 5.29
C ILE A 91 1.28 -17.17 6.76
N GLU A 92 2.11 -16.48 7.52
CA GLU A 92 2.26 -16.70 8.96
C GLU A 92 1.82 -15.43 9.71
N PHE A 93 0.72 -15.53 10.44
CA PHE A 93 0.22 -14.46 11.31
C PHE A 93 0.19 -14.94 12.77
N PRO A 94 0.72 -14.15 13.71
CA PRO A 94 0.64 -14.49 15.13
C PRO A 94 -0.82 -14.44 15.59
N GLN A 95 -1.20 -15.40 16.44
CA GLN A 95 -2.48 -15.35 17.13
C GLN A 95 -2.34 -14.40 18.32
N ARG A 96 -3.02 -13.26 18.26
CA ARG A 96 -3.02 -12.21 19.27
C ARG A 96 -4.46 -11.80 19.57
N LYS A 97 -4.75 -11.47 20.82
CA LYS A 97 -6.07 -10.99 21.25
C LYS A 97 -6.47 -9.70 20.54
N VAL A 98 -5.50 -8.81 20.33
CA VAL A 98 -5.70 -7.50 19.71
C VAL A 98 -4.95 -7.42 18.39
N GLU A 99 -5.64 -7.05 17.33
CA GLU A 99 -5.05 -6.73 16.03
C GLU A 99 -5.24 -5.24 15.75
N ILE A 100 -4.17 -4.57 15.34
CA ILE A 100 -4.17 -3.14 15.03
C ILE A 100 -3.77 -3.01 13.57
N PHE A 101 -4.61 -2.38 12.74
CA PHE A 101 -4.27 -2.03 11.37
C PHE A 101 -3.90 -0.55 11.34
N LEU A 102 -2.66 -0.26 10.98
CA LEU A 102 -2.04 1.06 11.05
C LEU A 102 -1.88 1.64 9.65
N ASP A 103 -2.29 2.88 9.48
CA ASP A 103 -2.01 3.69 8.30
C ASP A 103 -1.66 5.13 8.69
N LEU A 104 -0.86 5.82 7.87
CA LEU A 104 -0.37 7.17 8.14
C LEU A 104 -0.72 8.12 6.99
N GLU A 105 -1.11 9.36 7.35
CA GLU A 105 -1.14 10.46 6.39
C GLU A 105 -0.05 11.47 6.71
N GLY A 106 0.70 11.87 5.68
CA GLY A 106 1.82 12.77 5.83
C GLY A 106 2.32 13.34 4.51
N ILE A 107 3.34 14.18 4.62
CA ILE A 107 4.03 14.83 3.51
C ILE A 107 5.47 14.31 3.50
N ASP A 108 5.78 13.41 2.56
CA ASP A 108 7.18 13.06 2.30
C ASP A 108 7.86 14.25 1.59
N PRO A 109 9.04 14.71 2.05
CA PRO A 109 9.78 15.82 1.42
C PRO A 109 10.16 15.57 -0.05
N THR A 110 10.10 14.32 -0.52
CA THR A 110 10.27 13.98 -1.94
C THR A 110 8.99 14.13 -2.78
N SER A 111 7.83 14.26 -2.14
CA SER A 111 6.51 14.30 -2.79
C SER A 111 6.07 15.70 -3.20
N VAL A 112 6.74 16.75 -2.73
CA VAL A 112 6.39 18.14 -3.05
C VAL A 112 7.67 18.92 -3.35
N GLU A 113 7.83 19.40 -4.59
CA GLU A 113 8.87 20.39 -4.90
C GLU A 113 8.49 21.73 -4.22
N GLY A 114 9.08 22.07 -3.07
CA GLY A 114 8.84 23.37 -2.42
C GLY A 114 9.08 23.45 -0.90
N GLU A 115 8.74 24.62 -0.35
CA GLU A 115 8.98 25.12 1.03
C GLU A 115 8.13 24.46 2.14
N PHE A 116 7.52 23.31 1.91
CA PHE A 116 6.67 22.67 2.92
C PHE A 116 7.51 21.85 3.90
N GLU A 117 7.33 22.09 5.20
CA GLU A 117 7.94 21.26 6.23
C GLU A 117 7.36 19.84 6.16
N GLN A 118 8.24 18.83 6.26
CA GLN A 118 7.82 17.44 6.44
C GLN A 118 6.94 17.34 7.69
N ILE A 119 5.76 16.76 7.53
CA ILE A 119 4.84 16.47 8.63
C ILE A 119 4.08 15.16 8.37
N ASP A 120 4.04 14.32 9.38
CA ASP A 120 3.05 13.24 9.52
C ASP A 120 1.89 13.82 10.33
N TYR A 121 0.74 14.05 9.69
CA TYR A 121 -0.38 14.79 10.30
C TYR A 121 -1.51 13.89 10.80
N MET A 122 -1.46 12.59 10.50
CA MET A 122 -2.39 11.63 11.07
C MET A 122 -1.76 10.24 11.26
N ILE A 123 -2.04 9.65 12.41
CA ILE A 123 -1.85 8.22 12.69
C ILE A 123 -3.25 7.62 12.84
N GLY A 124 -3.65 6.78 11.91
CA GLY A 124 -4.92 6.08 12.00
C GLY A 124 -4.75 4.63 12.38
N ILE A 125 -5.66 4.15 13.24
CA ILE A 125 -5.71 2.75 13.63
C ILE A 125 -7.12 2.20 13.57
N LEU A 126 -7.26 1.02 12.96
CA LEU A 126 -8.41 0.15 13.17
C LEU A 126 -8.03 -0.93 14.16
N VAL A 127 -8.63 -0.92 15.34
CA VAL A 127 -8.40 -1.93 16.38
C VAL A 127 -9.48 -2.98 16.30
N ARG A 128 -9.06 -4.25 16.19
CA ARG A 128 -9.94 -5.42 16.25
C ARG A 128 -9.64 -6.23 17.50
N GLU A 129 -10.64 -6.37 18.37
CA GLU A 129 -10.59 -7.22 19.56
C GLU A 129 -11.92 -7.97 19.71
N ASN A 130 -11.88 -9.29 19.86
CA ASN A 130 -13.08 -10.15 20.00
C ASN A 130 -14.16 -9.92 18.92
N ASN A 131 -13.76 -9.71 17.66
CA ASN A 131 -14.62 -9.37 16.50
C ASN A 131 -15.32 -8.01 16.57
N ALA A 132 -15.00 -7.16 17.56
CA ALA A 132 -15.39 -5.76 17.55
C ALA A 132 -14.28 -4.94 16.91
N GLU A 133 -14.65 -4.05 15.99
CA GLU A 133 -13.73 -3.15 15.30
C GLU A 133 -14.02 -1.71 15.72
N LYS A 134 -12.97 -0.95 16.02
CA LYS A 134 -13.06 0.48 16.32
C LYS A 134 -11.91 1.21 15.65
N TYR A 135 -12.25 2.17 14.80
CA TYR A 135 -11.29 3.10 14.25
C TYR A 135 -11.00 4.26 15.22
N THR A 136 -9.77 4.75 15.22
CA THR A 136 -9.34 5.96 15.95
C THR A 136 -8.27 6.67 15.13
N ALA A 137 -8.45 7.98 14.94
CA ALA A 137 -7.44 8.86 14.34
C ALA A 137 -6.79 9.71 15.42
N PHE A 138 -5.46 9.68 15.47
CA PHE A 138 -4.65 10.67 16.17
C PHE A 138 -4.21 11.70 15.13
N THR A 139 -4.47 12.98 15.36
CA THR A 139 -4.23 14.03 14.35
C THR A 139 -3.36 15.15 14.89
N ALA A 140 -2.41 15.62 14.09
CA ALA A 140 -1.68 16.86 14.35
C ALA A 140 -2.34 18.02 13.60
N LYS A 141 -2.59 19.14 14.29
CA LYS A 141 -3.18 20.34 13.68
C LYS A 141 -2.16 21.21 12.95
N ASP A 142 -0.88 21.02 13.25
CA ASP A 142 0.27 21.65 12.62
C ASP A 142 1.56 20.91 13.03
N THR A 143 2.73 21.37 12.57
CA THR A 143 4.03 20.74 12.86
C THR A 143 4.40 20.74 14.35
N LYS A 144 3.81 21.62 15.17
CA LYS A 144 4.04 21.67 16.62
C LYS A 144 3.28 20.59 17.37
N HIS A 145 2.18 20.09 16.80
CA HIS A 145 1.34 19.05 17.40
C HIS A 145 1.71 17.64 16.95
N GLU A 146 2.62 17.46 15.99
CA GLU A 146 3.08 16.14 15.53
C GLU A 146 3.66 15.30 16.69
N LYS A 147 4.42 15.93 17.60
CA LYS A 147 4.94 15.25 18.81
C LYS A 147 3.81 14.80 19.74
N GLU A 148 2.79 15.63 19.94
CA GLU A 148 1.66 15.31 20.81
C GLU A 148 0.87 14.12 20.26
N MET A 149 0.55 14.16 18.95
CA MET A 149 -0.09 13.06 18.22
C MET A 149 0.69 11.74 18.39
N LEU A 150 2.01 11.76 18.21
CA LEU A 150 2.86 10.59 18.41
C LEU A 150 2.77 10.08 19.85
N LEU A 151 2.86 10.97 20.85
CA LEU A 151 2.83 10.58 22.26
C LEU A 151 1.47 9.98 22.66
N GLU A 152 0.37 10.52 22.16
CA GLU A 152 -0.97 9.95 22.38
C GLU A 152 -1.09 8.53 21.81
N PHE A 153 -0.60 8.31 20.59
CA PHE A 153 -0.59 6.99 19.98
C PHE A 153 0.32 6.00 20.73
N LEU A 154 1.50 6.43 21.15
CA LEU A 154 2.41 5.57 21.94
C LEU A 154 1.83 5.25 23.32
N GLU A 155 1.12 6.19 23.94
CA GLU A 155 0.40 5.94 25.18
C GLU A 155 -0.75 4.95 24.98
N PHE A 156 -1.45 5.01 23.85
CA PHE A 156 -2.42 3.98 23.47
C PHE A 156 -1.75 2.59 23.38
N LEU A 157 -0.58 2.47 22.74
CA LEU A 157 0.15 1.20 22.61
C LEU A 157 0.64 0.64 23.95
N LYS A 158 1.08 1.49 24.89
CA LYS A 158 1.49 1.06 26.24
C LYS A 158 0.36 0.38 27.01
N ASN A 159 -0.89 0.75 26.71
CA ASN A 159 -2.07 0.20 27.35
C ASN A 159 -2.61 -1.06 26.64
N GLN A 160 -1.95 -1.53 25.58
CA GLN A 160 -2.32 -2.77 24.90
C GLN A 160 -1.61 -3.98 25.50
N GLU A 161 -2.34 -5.08 25.65
CA GLU A 161 -1.82 -6.39 26.02
C GLU A 161 -2.06 -7.38 24.87
N ASP A 162 -1.08 -8.25 24.59
CA ASP A 162 -1.18 -9.30 23.57
C ASP A 162 -1.69 -8.81 22.19
N TYR A 163 -0.91 -7.94 21.56
CA TYR A 163 -1.27 -7.29 20.30
C TYR A 163 -0.29 -7.58 19.15
N VAL A 164 -0.75 -7.31 17.93
CA VAL A 164 0.04 -7.24 16.69
C VAL A 164 -0.40 -6.03 15.89
N ILE A 165 0.55 -5.41 15.17
CA ILE A 165 0.30 -4.26 14.30
C ILE A 165 0.54 -4.68 12.85
N TYR A 166 -0.47 -4.57 12.01
CA TYR A 166 -0.39 -4.77 10.57
C TYR A 166 -0.31 -3.43 9.87
N HIS A 167 0.56 -3.34 8.88
CA HIS A 167 0.71 -2.16 8.04
C HIS A 167 0.95 -2.60 6.59
N TYR A 168 0.93 -1.66 5.64
CA TYR A 168 1.02 -1.99 4.23
C TYR A 168 2.25 -1.36 3.58
N HIS A 169 3.32 -2.16 3.47
CA HIS A 169 4.60 -1.76 2.87
C HIS A 169 5.43 -0.80 3.75
N ASN A 170 6.51 -0.24 3.20
CA ASN A 170 7.58 0.38 4.00
C ASN A 170 7.26 1.75 4.59
N TYR A 171 6.21 2.44 4.12
CA TYR A 171 5.99 3.85 4.40
C TYR A 171 5.76 4.08 5.91
N GLU A 172 4.76 3.40 6.49
CA GLU A 172 4.40 3.53 7.91
C GLU A 172 5.59 3.25 8.83
N LYS A 173 6.28 2.11 8.62
CA LYS A 173 7.46 1.75 9.43
C LYS A 173 8.56 2.80 9.34
N SER A 174 8.83 3.29 8.13
CA SER A 174 9.91 4.27 7.91
C SER A 174 9.57 5.62 8.55
N HIS A 175 8.34 6.09 8.38
CA HIS A 175 7.87 7.36 8.93
C HIS A 175 7.77 7.31 10.46
N MET A 176 7.18 6.25 11.03
CA MET A 176 7.15 6.08 12.49
C MET A 176 8.56 6.03 13.09
N THR A 177 9.50 5.33 12.45
CA THR A 177 10.90 5.27 12.93
C THR A 177 11.52 6.67 12.95
N LYS A 178 11.45 7.39 11.82
CA LYS A 178 11.98 8.76 11.71
C LYS A 178 11.32 9.72 12.70
N MET A 179 10.00 9.62 12.88
CA MET A 179 9.23 10.49 13.78
C MET A 179 9.61 10.22 15.25
N MET A 180 9.76 8.95 15.64
CA MET A 180 10.22 8.59 16.99
C MET A 180 11.67 9.01 17.25
N GLU A 181 12.57 8.90 16.26
CA GLU A 181 13.94 9.40 16.34
C GLU A 181 13.97 10.94 16.47
N LYS A 182 13.22 11.65 15.63
CA LYS A 182 13.09 13.12 15.63
C LYS A 182 12.69 13.66 17.00
N TYR A 183 11.80 12.96 17.69
CA TYR A 183 11.28 13.38 19.01
C TYR A 183 11.94 12.70 20.21
N GLU A 184 13.06 12.00 19.97
CA GLU A 184 13.90 11.38 21.00
C GLU A 184 13.12 10.41 21.91
N ILE A 185 12.20 9.64 21.32
CA ILE A 185 11.46 8.60 22.04
C ILE A 185 12.43 7.50 22.48
N ASP A 186 12.32 7.04 23.72
CA ASP A 186 13.22 6.03 24.26
C ASP A 186 13.05 4.67 23.56
N ASN A 187 14.12 3.89 23.50
CA ASN A 187 14.13 2.60 22.80
C ASN A 187 13.08 1.60 23.31
N ALA A 188 12.75 1.62 24.61
CA ALA A 188 11.76 0.69 25.16
C ALA A 188 10.36 1.03 24.60
N THR A 189 10.02 2.30 24.53
CA THR A 189 8.77 2.79 23.93
C THR A 189 8.75 2.55 22.41
N GLN A 190 9.85 2.79 21.68
CA GLN A 190 9.90 2.51 20.23
C GLN A 190 9.64 1.03 19.92
N ASN A 191 10.17 0.14 20.77
CA ASN A 191 10.02 -1.30 20.62
C ASN A 191 8.59 -1.81 20.82
N LEU A 192 7.70 -1.03 21.45
CA LEU A 192 6.26 -1.33 21.50
C LEU A 192 5.66 -1.39 20.09
N LEU A 193 6.11 -0.51 19.19
CA LEU A 193 5.69 -0.52 17.80
C LEU A 193 6.55 -1.48 16.96
N LEU A 194 7.87 -1.27 16.93
CA LEU A 194 8.76 -1.89 15.94
C LEU A 194 8.81 -3.42 16.02
N ASN A 195 8.68 -3.99 17.22
CA ASN A 195 8.70 -5.45 17.41
C ASN A 195 7.36 -6.13 17.09
N ASN A 196 6.29 -5.36 16.94
CA ASN A 196 4.94 -5.87 16.70
C ASN A 196 4.44 -5.62 15.27
N LEU A 197 5.24 -4.98 14.41
CA LEU A 197 4.87 -4.70 13.02
C LEU A 197 4.99 -5.94 12.12
N ILE A 198 3.93 -6.17 11.32
CA ILE A 198 3.90 -7.12 10.21
C ILE A 198 3.50 -6.40 8.93
N ASP A 199 4.37 -6.50 7.93
CA ASP A 199 4.15 -5.95 6.59
C ASP A 199 3.25 -6.90 5.77
N ILE A 200 1.99 -6.52 5.59
CA ILE A 200 1.01 -7.29 4.81
C ILE A 200 1.38 -7.36 3.33
N HIS A 201 1.96 -6.30 2.75
CA HIS A 201 2.39 -6.31 1.36
C HIS A 201 3.46 -7.39 1.14
N LYS A 202 4.41 -7.51 2.06
CA LYS A 202 5.44 -8.55 1.99
C LYS A 202 4.83 -9.95 2.07
N VAL A 203 3.94 -10.19 3.04
CA VAL A 203 3.26 -11.49 3.17
C VAL A 203 2.47 -11.82 1.90
N ALA A 204 1.72 -10.85 1.36
CA ALA A 204 0.92 -11.02 0.15
C ALA A 204 1.79 -11.38 -1.06
N THR A 205 2.88 -10.65 -1.29
CA THR A 205 3.73 -10.82 -2.49
C THR A 205 4.70 -11.99 -2.40
N ASP A 206 5.04 -12.47 -1.20
CA ASP A 206 5.83 -13.69 -1.01
C ASP A 206 4.98 -14.97 -1.14
N SER A 207 3.65 -14.87 -0.95
CA SER A 207 2.74 -16.03 -0.92
C SER A 207 1.81 -16.15 -2.13
N VAL A 208 1.46 -15.04 -2.77
CA VAL A 208 0.44 -14.98 -3.82
C VAL A 208 0.86 -14.06 -4.97
N VAL A 209 0.52 -14.46 -6.19
CA VAL A 209 0.55 -13.61 -7.38
C VAL A 209 -0.87 -13.22 -7.74
N PHE A 210 -1.20 -11.94 -7.59
CA PHE A 210 -2.53 -11.39 -7.86
C PHE A 210 -2.73 -11.08 -9.36
N PRO A 211 -3.97 -11.13 -9.87
CA PRO A 211 -4.29 -10.80 -11.26
C PRO A 211 -4.44 -9.28 -11.47
N THR A 212 -3.57 -8.50 -10.82
CA THR A 212 -3.59 -7.04 -10.78
C THR A 212 -2.36 -6.48 -11.51
N TYR A 213 -2.41 -5.22 -11.92
CA TYR A 213 -1.30 -4.57 -12.65
C TYR A 213 -0.18 -4.05 -11.73
N GLY A 214 -0.14 -4.55 -10.50
CA GLY A 214 0.77 -4.16 -9.43
C GLY A 214 0.24 -4.65 -8.08
N ASN A 215 1.04 -4.49 -7.04
CA ASN A 215 0.78 -5.06 -5.71
C ASN A 215 0.44 -4.00 -4.65
N GLY A 216 0.12 -2.77 -5.06
CA GLY A 216 -0.31 -1.73 -4.13
C GLY A 216 -1.66 -2.04 -3.47
N LEU A 217 -1.94 -1.41 -2.33
CA LEU A 217 -3.18 -1.57 -1.57
C LEU A 217 -4.43 -1.35 -2.45
N LYS A 218 -4.46 -0.22 -3.18
CA LYS A 218 -5.51 0.15 -4.15
C LYS A 218 -5.63 -0.76 -5.37
N GLN A 219 -4.70 -1.69 -5.55
CA GLN A 219 -4.75 -2.68 -6.64
C GLN A 219 -5.26 -4.03 -6.13
N ILE A 220 -4.79 -4.48 -4.96
CA ILE A 220 -5.14 -5.78 -4.39
C ILE A 220 -6.49 -5.75 -3.69
N ALA A 221 -6.79 -4.73 -2.86
CA ALA A 221 -8.02 -4.74 -2.07
C ALA A 221 -9.30 -4.78 -2.92
N PRO A 222 -9.43 -4.04 -4.05
CA PRO A 222 -10.59 -4.15 -4.94
C PRO A 222 -10.77 -5.54 -5.56
N TYR A 223 -9.67 -6.21 -5.90
CA TYR A 223 -9.72 -7.59 -6.38
C TYR A 223 -10.31 -8.54 -5.32
N LEU A 224 -10.12 -8.22 -4.04
CA LEU A 224 -10.68 -8.96 -2.91
C LEU A 224 -12.07 -8.46 -2.47
N GLY A 225 -12.68 -7.57 -3.25
CA GLY A 225 -14.05 -7.07 -3.02
C GLY A 225 -14.15 -5.89 -2.06
N PHE A 226 -13.05 -5.22 -1.72
CA PHE A 226 -13.08 -3.98 -0.96
C PHE A 226 -13.34 -2.77 -1.87
N GLU A 227 -14.20 -1.85 -1.44
CA GLU A 227 -14.49 -0.59 -2.14
C GLU A 227 -14.26 0.57 -1.17
N TRP A 228 -13.50 1.59 -1.60
CA TRP A 228 -13.34 2.82 -0.83
C TRP A 228 -14.65 3.61 -0.84
N ARG A 229 -14.96 4.28 0.27
CA ARG A 229 -16.07 5.24 0.37
C ARG A 229 -15.88 6.41 -0.60
N GLN A 230 -14.62 6.80 -0.82
CA GLN A 230 -14.23 7.95 -1.61
C GLN A 230 -13.32 7.54 -2.76
N ASN A 231 -13.74 7.87 -3.99
CA ASN A 231 -12.96 7.60 -5.21
C ASN A 231 -12.17 8.82 -5.70
N ASP A 232 -12.40 9.98 -5.08
CA ASP A 232 -11.83 11.30 -5.39
C ASP A 232 -10.76 11.75 -4.39
N VAL A 233 -10.28 10.86 -3.52
CA VAL A 233 -9.21 11.16 -2.57
C VAL A 233 -7.97 10.32 -2.91
N SER A 234 -6.95 11.02 -3.38
CA SER A 234 -5.57 10.58 -3.50
C SER A 234 -4.71 11.17 -2.38
N ALA A 235 -3.50 10.64 -2.19
CA ALA A 235 -2.54 11.20 -1.24
C ALA A 235 -2.25 12.70 -1.49
N THR A 236 -2.25 13.15 -2.74
CA THR A 236 -2.06 14.58 -3.05
C THR A 236 -3.29 15.40 -2.67
N GLU A 237 -4.50 14.86 -2.85
CA GLU A 237 -5.74 15.52 -2.43
C GLU A 237 -5.88 15.54 -0.90
N SER A 238 -5.48 14.48 -0.19
CA SER A 238 -5.47 14.47 1.29
C SER A 238 -4.55 15.56 1.84
N ILE A 239 -3.36 15.74 1.27
CA ILE A 239 -2.43 16.82 1.63
C ILE A 239 -3.04 18.20 1.37
N ALA A 240 -3.68 18.42 0.22
CA ALA A 240 -4.32 19.70 -0.09
C ALA A 240 -5.48 20.01 0.88
N MET A 241 -6.32 19.02 1.14
CA MET A 241 -7.42 19.09 2.11
C MET A 241 -6.92 19.42 3.52
N TYR A 242 -5.80 18.83 3.93
CA TYR A 242 -5.17 19.11 5.22
C TYR A 242 -4.72 20.56 5.32
N PHE A 243 -4.03 21.09 4.30
CA PHE A 243 -3.60 22.48 4.30
C PHE A 243 -4.77 23.48 4.35
N ASP A 244 -5.88 23.17 3.68
CA ASP A 244 -7.08 24.00 3.75
C ASP A 244 -7.73 23.93 5.14
N TYR A 245 -7.76 22.75 5.76
CA TYR A 245 -8.20 22.58 7.14
C TYR A 245 -7.34 23.36 8.15
N VAL A 246 -6.01 23.32 8.04
CA VAL A 246 -5.13 24.07 8.94
C VAL A 246 -5.33 25.59 8.82
N LYS A 247 -5.61 26.09 7.61
CA LYS A 247 -5.86 27.53 7.38
C LYS A 247 -7.19 28.01 7.94
N ASP A 248 -8.24 27.20 7.82
CA ASP A 248 -9.58 27.51 8.35
C ASP A 248 -10.27 26.23 8.86
N PRO A 249 -10.01 25.83 10.11
CA PRO A 249 -10.54 24.59 10.68
C PRO A 249 -12.07 24.56 10.74
N ILE A 250 -12.71 25.71 10.96
CA ILE A 250 -14.18 25.79 11.08
C ILE A 250 -14.81 25.68 9.70
N GLY A 251 -14.26 26.35 8.69
CA GLY A 251 -14.77 26.30 7.32
C GLY A 251 -14.50 24.97 6.60
N ASN A 252 -13.51 24.20 7.04
CA ASN A 252 -13.04 23.00 6.34
C ASN A 252 -13.07 21.73 7.20
N GLU A 253 -13.95 21.65 8.21
CA GLU A 253 -14.17 20.43 9.01
C GLU A 253 -14.47 19.20 8.12
N THR A 254 -15.21 19.41 7.03
CA THR A 254 -15.49 18.35 6.04
C THR A 254 -14.22 17.80 5.37
N ASN A 255 -13.19 18.63 5.14
CA ASN A 255 -11.92 18.16 4.59
C ASN A 255 -11.22 17.22 5.57
N LEU A 256 -11.21 17.56 6.86
CA LEU A 256 -10.66 16.67 7.88
C LEU A 256 -11.43 15.34 7.94
N GLN A 257 -12.76 15.38 7.90
CA GLN A 257 -13.55 14.15 7.90
C GLN A 257 -13.27 13.28 6.67
N LYS A 258 -13.10 13.88 5.49
CA LYS A 258 -12.71 13.14 4.28
C LYS A 258 -11.35 12.45 4.41
N ILE A 259 -10.37 13.13 5.02
CA ILE A 259 -9.04 12.56 5.29
C ILE A 259 -9.16 11.38 6.25
N ILE A 260 -9.94 11.55 7.33
CA ILE A 260 -10.20 10.49 8.31
C ILE A 260 -10.85 9.27 7.65
N ASP A 261 -11.91 9.48 6.87
CA ASP A 261 -12.60 8.41 6.15
C ASP A 261 -11.68 7.70 5.15
N TYR A 262 -10.81 8.45 4.48
CA TYR A 262 -9.84 7.91 3.52
C TYR A 262 -8.82 6.98 4.21
N ASN A 263 -8.25 7.41 5.32
CA ASN A 263 -7.29 6.61 6.08
C ASN A 263 -7.94 5.42 6.80
N GLU A 264 -9.17 5.58 7.31
CA GLU A 264 -9.92 4.45 7.85
C GLU A 264 -10.17 3.39 6.76
N ASP A 265 -10.48 3.80 5.52
CA ASP A 265 -10.60 2.86 4.41
C ASP A 265 -9.28 2.14 4.12
N ASP A 266 -8.13 2.81 4.18
CA ASP A 266 -6.82 2.18 3.98
C ASP A 266 -6.49 1.18 5.12
N CYS A 267 -6.88 1.47 6.37
CA CYS A 267 -6.82 0.51 7.48
C CYS A 267 -7.71 -0.73 7.23
N VAL A 268 -8.96 -0.51 6.80
CA VAL A 268 -9.90 -1.61 6.51
C VAL A 268 -9.44 -2.42 5.30
N ALA A 269 -8.92 -1.79 4.26
CA ALA A 269 -8.36 -2.46 3.09
C ALA A 269 -7.20 -3.39 3.49
N THR A 270 -6.32 -2.92 4.38
CA THR A 270 -5.21 -3.72 4.92
C THR A 270 -5.74 -4.93 5.70
N ARG A 271 -6.78 -4.74 6.53
CA ARG A 271 -7.48 -5.83 7.23
C ARG A 271 -8.07 -6.85 6.27
N VAL A 272 -8.75 -6.41 5.21
CA VAL A 272 -9.36 -7.30 4.20
C VAL A 272 -8.30 -8.18 3.56
N ILE A 273 -7.15 -7.63 3.17
CA ILE A 273 -6.05 -8.40 2.59
C ILE A 273 -5.50 -9.41 3.61
N LYS A 274 -5.28 -9.00 4.86
CA LYS A 274 -4.80 -9.88 5.92
C LYS A 274 -5.75 -11.06 6.17
N ASP A 275 -7.05 -10.79 6.25
CA ASP A 275 -8.06 -11.83 6.51
C ASP A 275 -8.20 -12.79 5.34
N TRP A 276 -8.14 -12.28 4.11
CA TRP A 276 -8.15 -13.10 2.91
C TRP A 276 -6.92 -14.03 2.87
N LEU A 277 -5.72 -13.51 3.13
CA LEU A 277 -4.51 -14.33 3.22
C LEU A 277 -4.66 -15.41 4.30
N ALA A 278 -5.13 -15.05 5.49
CA ALA A 278 -5.36 -16.00 6.58
C ALA A 278 -6.36 -17.11 6.19
N SER A 279 -7.41 -16.78 5.43
CA SER A 279 -8.38 -17.77 4.95
C SER A 279 -7.74 -18.81 4.01
N ILE A 280 -6.84 -18.39 3.12
CA ILE A 280 -6.12 -19.30 2.20
C ILE A 280 -5.23 -20.29 2.95
N ALA A 281 -4.61 -19.82 4.04
CA ALA A 281 -3.78 -20.67 4.89
C ALA A 281 -4.61 -21.70 5.67
N ALA A 282 -5.86 -21.37 6.01
CA ALA A 282 -6.76 -22.23 6.77
C ALA A 282 -7.50 -23.28 5.92
N GLU A 283 -7.65 -23.08 4.61
CA GLU A 283 -8.31 -24.03 3.68
C GLU A 283 -7.47 -25.28 3.35
N ALA A 284 -6.77 -25.87 4.32
CA ALA A 284 -5.94 -27.07 4.16
C ALA A 284 -6.41 -28.23 5.03
#